data_AF-C3MXV8-F1
#
_entry.id   AF-C3MXV8-F1
#
_cell.length_a   1.000
_cell.length_b   1.000
_cell.length_c   1.000
_cell.angle_alpha   90.00
_cell.angle_beta   90.00
_cell.angle_gamma   90.00
#
_symmetry.space_group_name_H-M   'P 1'
#
loop_
_entity.id
_entity.type
_entity.pdbx_description
1 polymer ?
#
loop_
_entity_poly.entity_id
_entity_poly.type
_entity_poly.pdbx_seq_one_letter_code
_entity_poly.pdbx_strand_id
1 'polypeptide(L)' 'MYCPGPVLETAKAIKQINVGEVLEILATDPAAKPDIEAWARRTGNQVVDIQQQGGVTRILIKRMK' A
#
# COMPACT_ATOMS: atom_id res chain seq x y z
N MET A 1 -19.03 6.92 9.34
CA MET A 1 -17.98 7.84 8.85
C MET A 1 -16.88 6.95 8.31
N TYR A 2 -16.85 6.72 7.00
CA TYR A 2 -15.82 5.88 6.37
C TYR A 2 -14.48 6.56 6.61
N CYS A 3 -13.66 6.02 7.51
CA CYS A 3 -12.26 6.41 7.61
C CYS A 3 -11.69 6.34 6.19
N PRO A 4 -10.99 7.38 5.71
CA PRO A 4 -10.22 7.24 4.47
C PRO A 4 -9.21 6.13 4.73
N GLY A 5 -9.54 4.91 4.28
CA GLY A 5 -8.76 3.74 4.62
C GLY A 5 -7.31 3.89 4.13
N PRO A 6 -6.38 3.07 4.64
CA PRO A 6 -4.97 3.09 4.25
C PRO A 6 -4.77 3.02 2.73
N VAL A 7 -5.73 2.44 2.01
CA VAL A 7 -5.82 2.39 0.55
C VAL A 7 -5.90 3.76 -0.11
N LEU A 8 -6.68 4.71 0.41
CA LEU A 8 -6.84 6.02 -0.23
C LEU A 8 -5.54 6.83 -0.15
N GLU A 9 -4.88 6.80 1.01
CA GLU A 9 -3.60 7.46 1.22
C GLU A 9 -2.51 6.80 0.36
N THR A 10 -2.49 5.47 0.31
CA THR A 10 -1.63 4.72 -0.61
C THR A 10 -1.86 5.15 -2.07
N ALA A 11 -3.12 5.30 -2.49
CA ALA A 11 -3.47 5.70 -3.84
C ALA A 11 -3.09 7.16 -4.18
N LYS A 12 -3.07 8.06 -3.19
CA LYS A 12 -2.57 9.43 -3.37
C LYS A 12 -1.05 9.43 -3.43
N ALA A 13 -0.39 8.70 -2.56
CA ALA A 13 1.07 8.66 -2.48
C ALA A 13 1.69 7.98 -3.72
N ILE A 14 1.09 6.89 -4.23
CA ILE A 14 1.57 6.24 -5.46
C ILE A 14 1.52 7.19 -6.66
N LYS A 15 0.52 8.08 -6.71
CA LYS A 15 0.37 9.04 -7.81
C LYS A 15 1.44 10.13 -7.78
N GLN A 16 2.06 10.36 -6.63
CA GLN A 16 3.11 11.35 -6.44
C GLN A 16 4.52 10.82 -6.75
N ILE A 17 4.73 9.50 -6.72
CA ILE A 17 6.01 8.88 -7.10
C ILE A 17 6.04 8.49 -8.57
N ASN A 18 7.21 8.31 -9.16
CA ASN A 18 7.35 7.94 -10.57
C ASN A 18 7.18 6.44 -10.81
N VAL A 19 6.90 6.06 -12.06
CA VAL A 19 6.88 4.65 -12.46
C VAL A 19 8.28 4.05 -12.26
N GLY A 20 8.33 2.92 -11.56
CA GLY A 20 9.57 2.26 -11.15
C GLY A 20 9.98 2.56 -9.72
N GLU A 21 9.40 3.58 -9.07
CA GLU A 21 9.65 3.86 -7.66
C GLU A 21 8.81 2.97 -6.74
N VAL A 22 9.28 2.83 -5.50
CA VAL A 22 8.65 1.99 -4.48
C VAL A 22 8.10 2.88 -3.37
N LEU A 23 6.80 2.73 -3.09
CA LEU A 23 6.12 3.32 -1.97
C LEU A 23 6.17 2.38 -0.78
N GLU A 24 6.63 2.88 0.36
CA GLU A 24 6.53 2.19 1.65
C GLU A 24 5.29 2.65 2.40
N ILE A 25 4.52 1.69 2.91
CA ILE A 25 3.31 1.94 3.70
C ILE A 25 3.48 1.23 5.04
N LEU A 26 3.32 1.97 6.13
CA LEU A 26 3.32 1.46 7.48
C LEU A 26 1.92 1.57 8.04
N ALA A 27 1.31 0.44 8.39
CA ALA A 27 -0.04 0.38 8.91
C ALA A 27 -0.08 -0.47 10.17
N THR A 28 -0.60 0.07 11.27
CA THR A 28 -0.79 -0.69 12.52
C THR A 28 -2.09 -1.50 12.52
N ASP A 29 -2.89 -1.35 11.47
CA ASP A 29 -4.17 -2.02 11.32
C ASP A 29 -4.00 -3.36 10.57
N PRO A 30 -4.53 -4.48 11.09
CA PRO A 30 -4.39 -5.79 10.44
C PRO A 30 -5.19 -5.91 9.14
N ALA A 31 -6.24 -5.10 8.93
CA ALA A 31 -7.00 -5.09 7.68
C ALA A 31 -6.26 -4.36 6.55
N ALA A 32 -5.26 -3.54 6.87
CA ALA A 32 -4.47 -2.82 5.86
C ALA A 32 -3.78 -3.76 4.85
N LYS A 33 -3.32 -4.94 5.29
CA LYS A 33 -2.67 -5.92 4.43
C LYS A 33 -3.57 -6.38 3.27
N PRO A 34 -4.72 -7.06 3.52
CA PRO A 34 -5.58 -7.52 2.44
C PRO A 34 -6.16 -6.39 1.60
N ASP A 35 -6.46 -5.23 2.20
CA ASP A 35 -6.97 -4.05 1.49
C ASP A 35 -5.94 -3.49 0.49
N ILE A 36 -4.69 -3.34 0.91
CA ILE A 36 -3.62 -2.82 0.06
C ILE A 36 -3.22 -3.82 -1.02
N GLU A 37 -3.15 -5.12 -0.71
CA GLU A 37 -2.91 -6.16 -1.71
C GLU A 37 -3.98 -6.17 -2.80
N ALA A 38 -5.26 -6.10 -2.41
CA ALA A 38 -6.37 -6.05 -3.33
C ALA A 38 -6.33 -4.77 -4.20
N TRP A 39 -6.01 -3.62 -3.59
CA TRP A 39 -5.87 -2.37 -4.30
C TRP A 39 -4.70 -2.37 -5.29
N ALA A 40 -3.53 -2.90 -4.91
CA ALA A 40 -2.37 -2.99 -5.79
C ALA A 40 -2.69 -3.84 -7.03
N ARG A 41 -3.32 -5.01 -6.83
CA ARG A 41 -3.80 -5.87 -7.94
C ARG A 41 -4.80 -5.14 -8.83
N ARG A 42 -5.77 -4.41 -8.27
CA ARG A 42 -6.77 -3.64 -9.02
C ARG A 42 -6.18 -2.49 -9.83
N THR A 43 -5.15 -1.83 -9.30
CA THR A 43 -4.49 -0.69 -9.94
C THR A 43 -3.38 -1.10 -10.91
N GLY A 44 -2.99 -2.38 -10.93
CA GLY A 44 -1.88 -2.87 -11.74
C GLY A 44 -0.52 -2.49 -11.16
N ASN A 45 -0.46 -2.11 -9.88
CA ASN A 45 0.77 -1.90 -9.15
C ASN A 45 1.26 -3.24 -8.57
N GLN A 46 2.57 -3.31 -8.30
CA GLN A 46 3.19 -4.55 -7.83
C GLN A 46 3.56 -4.42 -6.36
N VAL A 47 3.06 -5.33 -5.53
CA VAL A 47 3.55 -5.46 -4.16
C VAL A 47 4.92 -6.16 -4.21
N VAL A 48 5.94 -5.50 -3.68
CA VAL A 48 7.32 -5.98 -3.65
C VAL A 48 7.58 -6.79 -2.39
N ASP A 49 7.10 -6.31 -1.25
CA ASP A 49 7.36 -6.94 0.04
C ASP A 49 6.24 -6.61 1.03
N ILE A 50 5.94 -7.54 1.93
CA ILE A 50 5.03 -7.31 3.06
C ILE A 50 5.68 -7.92 4.30
N GLN A 51 5.94 -7.08 5.30
CA GLN A 51 6.44 -7.51 6.59
C GLN A 51 5.48 -7.11 7.69
N GLN A 52 5.36 -7.96 8.70
CA GLN A 52 4.60 -7.67 9.89
C GLN A 52 5.54 -7.77 11.09
N GLN A 53 5.77 -6.64 11.75
CA GLN A 53 6.66 -6.54 12.90
C GLN A 53 5.95 -5.85 14.05
N GLY A 54 5.78 -6.55 15.17
CA GLY A 54 5.38 -5.95 16.45
C GLY A 54 4.06 -5.19 16.45
N GLY A 55 3.11 -5.57 15.59
CA GLY A 55 1.82 -4.87 15.44
C GLY A 55 1.80 -3.79 14.36
N VAL A 56 2.90 -3.59 13.63
CA VAL A 56 2.97 -2.75 12.43
C VAL A 56 3.17 -3.62 11.20
N THR A 57 2.35 -3.39 10.19
CA THR A 57 2.43 -4.01 8.87
C THR A 57 3.10 -3.03 7.92
N ARG A 58 4.30 -3.38 7.45
CA ARG A 58 5.05 -2.68 6.41
C ARG A 58 4.76 -3.30 5.06
N ILE A 59 4.33 -2.51 4.09
CA ILE A 59 4.00 -2.95 2.74
C ILE A 59 4.77 -2.09 1.74
N LEU A 60 5.52 -2.73 0.85
CA LEU A 60 6.25 -2.08 -0.22
C LEU A 60 5.51 -2.29 -1.54
N ILE A 61 5.13 -1.20 -2.21
CA ILE A 61 4.46 -1.24 -3.51
C ILE A 61 5.29 -0.51 -4.53
N LYS A 62 5.67 -1.20 -5.60
CA LYS A 62 6.28 -0.59 -6.76
C LYS A 62 5.21 -0.08 -7.72
N ARG A 63 5.34 1.20 -8.08
CA ARG A 63 4.53 1.79 -9.14
C ARG A 63 4.96 1.20 -10.47
N MET A 64 4.03 0.57 -11.18
CA MET A 64 4.32 -0.06 -12.48
C MET A 64 3.74 0.73 -13.67
N LYS A 65 2.84 1.70 -13.42
CA LYS A 65 2.17 2.54 -14.43
C LYS A 65 1.87 3.93 -13.87
#